data_AF-A0A3M1Z0L7-F1
#
_entry.id   AF-A0A3M1Z0L7-F1
#
_cell.length_a   1.000
_cell.length_b   1.000
_cell.length_c   1.000
_cell.angle_alpha   90.00
_cell.angle_beta   90.00
_cell.angle_gamma   90.00
#
_symmetry.space_group_name_H-M   'P 1'
#
loop_
_entity.id
_entity.type
_entity.pdbx_description
1 polymer ?
#
loop_
_entity_poly.entity_id
_entity_poly.type
_entity_poly.pdbx_seq_one_letter_code
_entity_poly.pdbx_strand_id
1 'polypeptide(L)' 'MLMTSSAEQIMMSYAEAYQKLYQRAPKDLRAIDNNWVVVNGARMSITELQFLTERLQQEYRQAIADRKGVVSKLIRWFRG' A
#
# COMPACT_ATOMS: atom_id res chain seq x y z
N MET A 1 14.76 -4.18 -24.52
CA MET A 1 13.37 -3.89 -24.14
C MET A 1 13.27 -4.03 -22.62
N LEU A 2 13.20 -2.91 -21.89
CA LEU A 2 13.29 -2.85 -20.42
C LEU A 2 11.88 -2.70 -19.86
N MET A 3 11.19 -3.80 -19.52
CA MET A 3 9.89 -3.77 -18.82
C MET A 3 9.98 -4.34 -17.40
N THR A 4 11.11 -4.91 -17.01
CA THR A 4 11.38 -5.39 -15.65
C THR A 4 11.33 -4.28 -14.60
N SER A 5 11.72 -3.05 -14.95
CA SER A 5 11.76 -1.94 -13.99
C SER A 5 10.39 -1.50 -13.49
N SER A 6 9.31 -1.63 -14.27
CA SER A 6 7.99 -1.17 -13.83
C SER A 6 7.34 -2.15 -12.84
N ALA A 7 7.48 -3.45 -13.07
CA ALA A 7 6.93 -4.48 -12.20
C ALA A 7 7.57 -4.44 -10.81
N GLU A 8 8.90 -4.36 -10.75
CA GLU A 8 9.65 -4.24 -9.49
C GLU A 8 9.29 -2.96 -8.72
N GLN A 9 9.16 -1.83 -9.42
CA GLN A 9 8.74 -0.56 -8.80
C GLN A 9 7.33 -0.64 -8.21
N ILE A 10 6.38 -1.26 -8.92
CA ILE A 10 5.01 -1.42 -8.44
C ILE A 10 4.98 -2.40 -7.26
N MET A 11 5.74 -3.50 -7.30
CA MET A 11 5.86 -4.43 -6.18
C MET A 11 6.47 -3.77 -4.94
N MET A 12 7.53 -2.96 -5.10
CA MET A 12 8.14 -2.22 -4.00
C MET A 12 7.16 -1.21 -3.41
N SER A 13 6.45 -0.47 -4.26
CA SER A 13 5.42 0.50 -3.83
C SER A 13 4.28 -0.19 -3.08
N TYR A 14 3.85 -1.37 -3.54
CA TYR A 14 2.88 -2.20 -2.86
C TYR A 14 3.37 -2.66 -1.48
N ALA A 15 4.60 -3.17 -1.40
CA ALA A 15 5.19 -3.62 -0.14
C ALA A 15 5.27 -2.49 0.89
N GLU A 16 5.70 -1.30 0.47
CA GLU A 16 5.73 -0.12 1.32
C GLU A 16 4.33 0.30 1.80
N ALA A 17 3.35 0.35 0.90
CA ALA A 17 1.98 0.73 1.25
C ALA A 17 1.37 -0.27 2.24
N TYR A 18 1.59 -1.57 2.00
CA TYR A 18 1.14 -2.65 2.87
C TYR A 18 1.79 -2.59 4.25
N GLN A 19 3.10 -2.33 4.32
CA GLN A 19 3.82 -2.18 5.58
C GLN A 19 3.35 -0.95 6.37
N LYS A 20 3.13 0.19 5.69
CA LYS A 20 2.62 1.41 6.33
C LYS A 20 1.24 1.18 6.96
N LEU A 21 0.36 0.44 6.28
CA LEU A 21 -1.00 0.20 6.76
C LEU A 21 -1.09 -0.90 7.84
N TYR A 22 -0.41 -2.03 7.63
CA TYR A 22 -0.55 -3.23 8.46
C TYR A 22 0.64 -3.54 9.36
N GLN A 23 1.71 -2.73 9.31
CA GLN A 23 2.95 -2.93 10.08
C GLN A 23 3.59 -4.31 9.88
N ARG A 24 3.39 -4.90 8.70
CA ARG A 24 3.93 -6.22 8.32
C ARG A 24 4.24 -6.26 6.82
N ALA A 25 5.12 -7.16 6.41
CA ALA A 25 5.40 -7.40 4.99
C ALA A 25 4.28 -8.25 4.34
N PRO A 26 3.96 -8.04 3.05
CA PRO A 26 3.09 -8.95 2.31
C PRO A 26 3.76 -10.31 2.14
N LYS A 27 2.97 -11.40 2.19
CA LYS A 27 3.49 -12.76 1.95
C LYS A 27 3.55 -13.04 0.46
N ASP A 28 4.48 -13.90 0.05
CA ASP A 28 4.60 -14.43 -1.31
C ASP A 28 4.63 -13.38 -2.43
N LEU A 29 5.13 -12.15 -2.14
CA LEU A 29 5.27 -11.09 -3.13
C LEU A 29 6.44 -11.41 -4.08
N ARG A 30 6.12 -11.93 -5.26
CA ARG A 30 7.13 -12.28 -6.28
C ARG A 30 6.59 -12.11 -7.70
N ALA A 31 7.46 -11.73 -8.63
CA ALA A 31 7.15 -11.73 -10.05
C ALA A 31 7.07 -13.17 -10.57
N ILE A 32 6.07 -13.45 -11.41
CA ILE A 32 5.98 -14.69 -12.20
C ILE A 32 6.58 -14.45 -13.57
N ASP A 33 6.18 -13.33 -14.19
CA ASP A 33 6.65 -12.84 -15.48
C ASP A 33 6.53 -11.30 -15.51
N ASN A 34 6.71 -10.67 -16.67
CA ASN A 34 6.68 -9.21 -16.80
C ASN A 34 5.31 -8.58 -16.49
N ASN A 35 4.23 -9.36 -16.47
CA ASN A 35 2.86 -8.86 -16.37
C ASN A 35 2.08 -9.45 -15.19
N TRP A 36 2.61 -10.47 -14.54
CA TRP A 36 1.95 -11.22 -13.47
C TRP A 36 2.83 -11.34 -12.22
N VAL A 37 2.20 -11.21 -11.06
CA VAL A 37 2.80 -11.38 -9.75
C VAL A 37 1.99 -12.36 -8.92
N VAL A 38 2.63 -12.93 -7.91
CA VAL A 38 1.96 -13.56 -6.77
C VAL A 38 1.99 -12.59 -5.60
N VAL A 39 0.88 -12.52 -4.87
CA VAL A 39 0.75 -11.83 -3.58
C VAL A 39 -0.16 -12.64 -2.67
N ASN A 40 0.31 -12.98 -1.47
CA ASN A 40 -0.40 -13.81 -0.49
C ASN A 40 -0.96 -15.12 -1.09
N GLY A 41 -0.19 -15.75 -1.98
CA GLY A 41 -0.59 -16.97 -2.69
C GLY A 41 -1.56 -16.76 -3.87
N ALA A 42 -2.06 -15.54 -4.11
CA ALA A 42 -2.93 -15.22 -5.24
C ALA A 42 -2.13 -14.64 -6.41
N ARG A 43 -2.43 -15.08 -7.64
CA ARG A 43 -1.87 -14.51 -8.87
C ARG A 43 -2.71 -13.32 -9.33
N MET A 44 -2.06 -12.22 -9.68
CA MET A 44 -2.70 -11.03 -10.26
C MET A 44 -1.76 -10.32 -11.23
N SER A 45 -2.33 -9.50 -12.10
CA SER A 45 -1.57 -8.69 -13.04
C SER A 45 -0.88 -7.52 -12.35
N ILE A 46 0.15 -6.97 -12.98
CA ILE A 46 0.83 -5.76 -12.50
C ILE A 46 -0.14 -4.56 -12.41
N THR A 47 -1.06 -4.44 -13.34
CA THR A 47 -2.08 -3.38 -13.32
C THR A 47 -3.03 -3.51 -12.12
N GLU A 48 -3.45 -4.73 -11.79
CA GLU A 48 -4.25 -4.99 -10.58
C GLU A 48 -3.45 -4.67 -9.31
N LEU A 49 -2.16 -5.04 -9.28
CA LEU A 49 -1.28 -4.70 -8.15
C LEU A 49 -1.14 -3.19 -7.98
N GLN A 50 -1.02 -2.45 -9.08
CA GLN A 50 -0.96 -0.99 -9.06
C GLN A 50 -2.25 -0.39 -8.48
N PHE A 51 -3.42 -0.83 -8.95
CA PHE A 51 -4.70 -0.35 -8.43
C PHE A 51 -4.86 -0.64 -6.93
N LEU A 52 -4.48 -1.85 -6.48
CA LEU A 52 -4.46 -2.19 -5.06
C LEU A 52 -3.50 -1.31 -4.26
N THR A 53 -2.35 -0.97 -4.83
CA THR A 53 -1.37 -0.08 -4.19
C THR A 53 -1.95 1.32 -3.99
N GLU A 54 -2.59 1.88 -5.01
CA GLU A 54 -3.24 3.21 -4.94
C GLU A 54 -4.34 3.22 -3.87
N ARG A 55 -5.15 2.16 -3.80
CA ARG A 55 -6.19 2.00 -2.78
C ARG A 55 -5.61 1.91 -1.37
N LEU A 56 -4.57 1.11 -1.15
CA LEU A 56 -3.90 1.00 0.15
C LEU A 56 -3.33 2.36 0.61
N GLN A 57 -2.73 3.12 -0.30
CA GLN A 57 -2.24 4.46 0.00
C GLN A 57 -3.36 5.43 0.34
N GLN A 58 -4.50 5.35 -0.35
CA GLN A 58 -5.67 6.18 -0.03
C GLN A 58 -6.24 5.83 1.35
N GLU A 59 -6.42 4.55 1.66
CA GLU A 59 -6.89 4.08 2.96
C GLU A 59 -5.95 4.53 4.09
N TYR A 60 -4.63 4.43 3.89
CA TYR A 60 -3.64 4.93 4.84
C TYR A 60 -3.74 6.45 5.06
N ARG A 61 -3.88 7.23 3.98
CA ARG A 61 -4.06 8.69 4.06
C ARG A 61 -5.33 9.06 4.84
N GLN A 62 -6.43 8.36 4.59
CA GLN A 62 -7.70 8.55 5.29
C GLN A 62 -7.58 8.22 6.78
N ALA A 63 -7.02 7.06 7.13
CA ALA A 63 -6.81 6.65 8.52
C ALA A 63 -5.94 7.65 9.31
N ILE A 64 -4.90 8.21 8.69
CA ILE A 64 -4.08 9.25 9.30
C ILE A 64 -4.88 10.55 9.49
N ALA A 65 -5.63 10.97 8.48
CA ALA A 65 -6.43 12.20 8.54
C ALA A 65 -7.46 12.12 9.68
N ASP A 66 -8.16 11.00 9.81
CA ASP A 66 -9.14 10.77 10.86
C ASP A 66 -8.49 10.82 12.25
N ARG A 67 -7.35 10.13 12.43
CA ARG A 67 -6.60 10.16 13.69
C ARG A 67 -6.14 11.58 14.06
N LYS A 68 -5.61 12.34 13.10
CA LYS A 68 -5.21 13.74 13.31
C LYS A 68 -6.39 14.63 13.69
N GLY A 69 -7.57 14.38 13.11
CA GLY A 69 -8.81 15.07 13.46
C GLY A 69 -9.23 14.84 14.91
N VAL A 70 -9.18 13.58 15.37
CA VAL A 70 -9.49 13.23 16.78
C VAL A 70 -8.49 13.89 17.74
N VAL A 71 -7.19 13.80 17.47
CA VAL A 71 -6.15 14.42 18.32
C VAL A 71 -6.34 15.94 18.40
N SER A 72 -6.62 16.59 17.27
CA SER A 72 -6.86 18.04 17.22
C SER A 72 -8.09 18.44 18.05
N LYS A 73 -9.16 17.64 18.00
CA LYS A 73 -10.35 17.85 18.83
C LYS A 73 -10.05 17.68 20.33
N LEU A 74 -9.28 16.64 20.70
CA LEU A 74 -8.87 16.40 22.08
C LEU A 74 -8.01 17.54 22.63
N ILE A 75 -6.99 17.98 21.89
CA ILE A 75 -6.11 19.10 22.30
C ILE A 75 -6.93 20.39 22.52
N ARG A 76 -7.94 20.65 21.66
CA ARG A 76 -8.82 21.80 21.81
C ARG A 76 -9.69 21.72 23.08
N TRP A 77 -10.12 20.52 23.49
CA TRP A 77 -10.90 20.32 24.71
C TRP A 77 -10.05 20.54 25.97
N PHE A 78 -8.79 20.08 25.98
CA PHE A 78 -7.88 20.27 27.13
C PHE A 78 -7.34 21.70 27.30
N ARG A 79 -7.40 22.53 26.26
CA ARG A 79 -6.97 23.94 26.30
C ARG A 79 -8.12 24.93 26.51
N GLY A 80 -9.35 24.43 26.66
CA GLY A 80 -10.55 25.21 26.95
C GLY A 80 -10.82 25.31 28.44
#